data_AF-U6L3H4-F1
#
_entry.id   AF-U6L3H4-F1
#
_cell.length_a   1.000
_cell.length_b   1.000
_cell.length_c   1.000
_cell.angle_alpha   90.00
_cell.angle_beta   90.00
_cell.angle_gamma   90.00
#
_symmetry.space_group_name_H-M   'P 1'
#
loop_
_entity.id
_entity.type
_entity.pdbx_description
1 polymer ?
#
loop_
_entity_poly.entity_id
_entity_poly.type
_entity_poly.pdbx_seq_one_letter_code
_entity_poly.pdbx_strand_id
1 'polypeptide(L)'
;MQRLLLLLLLLLLLQQLSACSAKQLFGAPFAFSGVPLASSSSSSSSWCSRSCSSHRSSPGHGSNSSTAAHTSLGRPPSRSSPTAAAAAAADRAVAAAEARTPLLRVGARWSPLALTQAKEVLRRVVFAAAAKFPAAVAAFVEEDEQQQQQQQQALRQQQDARGAECSELLLGTAAGALPAAAAAALQQRLRYGEAELVPYQTAADRLLQQQLLQLGGKGLFSKELDEGLVKKEFHFAVHSLKDVAANLLPGTQLAAVLQRQDPRDVLLFAASSRPKLQPLIDALAAAAAAAAADAAAAAARARAGEAIQVTEIGNSSSSSSNSSGEELLIGSSSLRRQSLLLHLASRQSAAAAAAAAKVRCVLLRGNVQTRLRKLRTGAAEGTLLAAAGLRRLCLLPQQQQQQQQQGAPHSAAAAAPAGAAAAAAAAAGGLESTRLAAPHSSIEALLLPVCCFTPAAAQGIIAAQCLSADAEVLQLLQAVSDPAAAAAAAAERAFLQQLDGSCRTPLGCIALPQQQQQQQQQQMEFRGFVGTPDGSRMFRVFAAAGVRTPEDAAALGAAAAKQIRAAAGPDFLAEIISKVQQGWGAIKQP
;
A
#
# COMPACT_ATOMS: atom_id res chain seq x y z
N MET A 1 25.90 19.71 47.13
CA MET A 1 25.01 18.54 47.33
C MET A 1 24.78 17.70 46.07
N GLN A 2 24.37 18.26 44.93
CA GLN A 2 24.12 17.46 43.70
C GLN A 2 25.34 16.65 43.19
N ARG A 3 26.55 17.22 43.24
CA ARG A 3 27.78 16.49 42.85
C ARG A 3 28.13 15.35 43.83
N LEU A 4 27.79 15.51 45.10
CA LEU A 4 28.00 14.47 46.12
C LEU A 4 26.99 13.32 45.91
N LEU A 5 25.74 13.65 45.57
CA LEU A 5 24.69 12.68 45.27
C LEU A 5 25.02 11.83 44.03
N LEU A 6 25.61 12.46 43.00
CA LEU A 6 26.03 11.78 41.78
C LEU A 6 27.19 10.80 42.02
N LEU A 7 28.13 11.20 42.88
CA LEU A 7 29.28 10.36 43.25
C LEU A 7 28.85 9.15 44.10
N LEU A 8 27.86 9.35 44.98
CA LEU A 8 27.27 8.28 45.79
C LEU A 8 26.47 7.27 44.94
N LEU A 9 25.74 7.77 43.93
CA LEU A 9 25.06 6.93 42.93
C LEU A 9 26.04 6.14 42.07
N LEU A 10 27.15 6.74 41.66
CA LEU A 10 28.19 6.07 40.87
C LEU A 10 28.90 4.97 41.68
N LEU A 11 29.18 5.23 42.97
CA LEU A 11 29.77 4.24 43.89
C LEU A 11 28.82 3.07 44.17
N LEU A 12 27.52 3.33 44.32
CA LEU A 12 26.49 2.29 44.45
C LEU A 12 26.40 1.42 43.19
N LEU A 13 26.50 2.03 42.01
CA LEU A 13 26.46 1.30 40.73
C LEU A 13 27.70 0.41 40.53
N LEU A 14 28.88 0.87 40.96
CA LEU A 14 30.13 0.10 40.91
C LEU A 14 30.11 -1.08 41.90
N GLN A 15 29.47 -0.93 43.07
CA GLN A 15 29.30 -2.04 44.02
C GLN A 15 28.34 -3.13 43.51
N GLN A 16 27.32 -2.75 42.72
CA GLN A 16 26.37 -3.71 42.12
C GLN A 16 27.01 -4.52 40.98
N LEU A 17 27.96 -3.94 40.24
CA LEU A 17 28.68 -4.63 39.15
C LEU A 17 29.72 -5.64 39.68
N SER A 18 30.32 -5.38 40.85
CA SER A 18 31.25 -6.31 41.51
C SER A 18 30.54 -7.59 42.02
N ALA A 19 29.28 -7.48 42.44
CA ALA A 19 28.50 -8.61 42.95
C ALA A 19 28.01 -9.59 41.86
N CYS A 20 28.00 -9.18 40.59
CA CYS A 20 27.39 -9.98 39.51
C CYS A 20 28.37 -10.94 38.82
N SER A 21 29.69 -10.82 39.04
CA SER A 21 30.70 -11.62 38.33
C SER A 21 31.28 -12.82 39.12
N ALA A 22 30.72 -13.16 40.29
CA ALA A 22 31.27 -14.20 41.17
C ALA A 22 30.39 -15.45 41.37
N LYS A 23 29.33 -15.65 40.57
CA LYS A 23 28.49 -16.86 40.62
C LYS A 23 28.12 -17.35 39.22
N GLN A 24 29.08 -18.01 38.55
CA GLN A 24 28.85 -19.11 37.59
C GLN A 24 30.18 -19.60 36.98
N LEU A 25 31.13 -19.97 37.84
CA LEU A 25 32.32 -20.73 37.48
C LEU A 25 32.58 -21.75 38.59
N PHE A 26 32.71 -23.02 38.19
CA PHE A 26 33.06 -24.25 38.93
C PHE A 26 31.94 -25.24 39.34
N GLY A 27 32.03 -26.44 38.73
CA GLY A 27 31.38 -27.71 39.13
C GLY A 27 31.28 -28.74 37.99
N ALA A 28 32.30 -29.59 37.81
CA ALA A 28 32.57 -30.55 36.69
C ALA A 28 31.94 -31.97 36.89
N PRO A 29 32.44 -33.12 36.33
CA PRO A 29 32.81 -33.56 34.96
C PRO A 29 32.21 -34.96 34.56
N PHE A 30 32.36 -35.45 33.31
CA PHE A 30 32.50 -36.89 32.86
C PHE A 30 32.70 -36.91 31.31
N ALA A 31 33.89 -37.16 30.71
CA ALA A 31 34.58 -38.43 30.32
C ALA A 31 33.72 -39.38 29.43
N PHE A 32 34.13 -40.04 28.33
CA PHE A 32 35.36 -40.25 27.51
C PHE A 32 34.86 -41.00 26.22
N SER A 33 35.37 -40.79 24.98
CA SER A 33 36.34 -41.61 24.21
C SER A 33 36.17 -41.21 22.72
N GLY A 34 37.14 -40.88 21.86
CA GLY A 34 38.34 -41.60 21.39
C GLY A 34 38.40 -41.41 19.83
N VAL A 35 39.26 -40.53 19.26
CA VAL A 35 40.58 -40.81 18.60
C VAL A 35 40.46 -41.42 17.16
N PRO A 36 41.35 -41.17 16.16
CA PRO A 36 42.34 -40.10 15.93
C PRO A 36 42.36 -39.43 14.52
N LEU A 37 43.25 -38.44 14.45
CA LEU A 37 43.88 -37.72 13.35
C LEU A 37 44.46 -38.54 12.17
N ALA A 38 44.55 -37.90 11.00
CA ALA A 38 45.67 -38.06 10.08
C ALA A 38 46.04 -36.73 9.40
N SER A 39 47.33 -36.44 9.43
CA SER A 39 48.08 -35.26 9.01
C SER A 39 48.58 -35.32 7.56
N SER A 40 49.21 -34.20 7.14
CA SER A 40 50.10 -33.99 5.97
C SER A 40 49.39 -33.52 4.69
N SER A 41 49.95 -32.74 3.77
CA SER A 41 51.11 -31.83 3.74
C SER A 41 51.09 -31.13 2.36
N SER A 42 51.40 -29.83 2.35
CA SER A 42 52.10 -29.05 1.31
C SER A 42 52.34 -29.63 -0.11
N SER A 43 52.02 -28.83 -1.14
CA SER A 43 52.85 -28.46 -2.34
C SER A 43 51.89 -28.12 -3.51
N SER A 44 51.71 -26.84 -3.85
CA SER A 44 52.50 -26.00 -4.77
C SER A 44 52.38 -26.35 -6.26
N SER A 45 51.86 -25.38 -7.03
CA SER A 45 52.18 -25.03 -8.45
C SER A 45 51.91 -26.12 -9.51
N SER A 46 51.51 -25.86 -10.75
CA SER A 46 51.59 -24.66 -11.59
C SER A 46 50.74 -24.88 -12.85
N TRP A 47 50.42 -23.75 -13.47
CA TRP A 47 50.11 -23.52 -14.89
C TRP A 47 50.45 -24.64 -15.89
N CYS A 48 49.53 -24.87 -16.84
CA CYS A 48 49.64 -24.37 -18.22
C CYS A 48 48.49 -25.01 -19.03
N SER A 49 47.65 -24.20 -19.66
CA SER A 49 47.68 -23.93 -21.12
C SER A 49 47.14 -25.11 -21.93
N ARG A 50 45.90 -25.04 -22.39
CA ARG A 50 45.41 -24.31 -23.58
C ARG A 50 45.36 -25.23 -24.79
N SER A 51 44.30 -24.99 -25.55
CA SER A 51 44.17 -25.20 -26.99
C SER A 51 43.82 -26.63 -27.40
N CYS A 52 42.60 -26.90 -27.86
CA CYS A 52 41.84 -26.34 -29.00
C CYS A 52 41.87 -27.33 -30.15
N SER A 53 40.77 -27.26 -30.91
CA SER A 53 40.64 -27.68 -32.32
C SER A 53 40.38 -29.18 -32.47
N SER A 54 39.13 -29.60 -32.69
CA SER A 54 38.32 -29.48 -33.92
C SER A 54 38.42 -30.78 -34.74
N HIS A 55 37.29 -31.45 -34.93
CA HIS A 55 36.64 -31.47 -36.25
C HIS A 55 35.32 -32.23 -36.22
N ARG A 56 34.36 -31.64 -36.93
CA ARG A 56 33.12 -32.21 -37.43
C ARG A 56 33.38 -33.51 -38.18
N SER A 57 32.42 -34.45 -38.15
CA SER A 57 31.56 -34.78 -39.30
C SER A 57 30.52 -35.83 -38.92
N SER A 58 29.26 -35.52 -39.25
CA SER A 58 28.08 -36.40 -39.24
C SER A 58 28.07 -37.29 -40.52
N PRO A 59 26.95 -37.95 -40.89
CA PRO A 59 26.17 -38.99 -40.22
C PRO A 59 26.02 -40.24 -41.13
N GLY A 60 25.46 -41.35 -40.63
CA GLY A 60 25.13 -42.50 -41.49
C GLY A 60 24.13 -43.46 -40.85
N HIS A 61 22.99 -43.61 -41.51
CA HIS A 61 21.90 -44.55 -41.22
C HIS A 61 22.34 -46.03 -41.23
N GLY A 62 21.62 -46.88 -40.49
CA GLY A 62 21.72 -48.33 -40.67
C GLY A 62 20.93 -49.13 -39.64
N SER A 63 19.92 -49.83 -40.13
CA SER A 63 18.90 -50.61 -39.44
C SER A 63 19.35 -52.00 -38.94
N ASN A 64 18.59 -52.50 -37.96
CA ASN A 64 18.19 -53.89 -37.70
C ASN A 64 19.18 -54.92 -37.10
N SER A 65 18.74 -55.40 -35.92
CA SER A 65 18.51 -56.82 -35.57
C SER A 65 19.58 -57.64 -34.84
N SER A 66 19.05 -58.45 -33.92
CA SER A 66 19.56 -59.70 -33.32
C SER A 66 20.47 -59.62 -32.08
N THR A 67 19.81 -59.96 -30.95
CA THR A 67 20.25 -60.84 -29.86
C THR A 67 21.62 -61.53 -30.00
N ALA A 68 22.51 -61.25 -29.05
CA ALA A 68 23.44 -62.24 -28.50
C ALA A 68 23.81 -61.87 -27.06
N ALA A 69 23.56 -62.79 -26.14
CA ALA A 69 23.97 -62.71 -24.75
C ALA A 69 25.47 -62.99 -24.64
N HIS A 70 26.23 -62.04 -24.08
CA HIS A 70 27.55 -62.30 -23.54
C HIS A 70 27.68 -61.60 -22.18
N THR A 71 27.83 -62.44 -21.16
CA THR A 71 28.26 -62.10 -19.80
C THR A 71 29.55 -61.29 -19.83
N SER A 72 29.52 -60.06 -19.32
CA SER A 72 30.71 -59.27 -19.02
C SER A 72 30.69 -58.78 -17.57
N LEU A 73 31.88 -58.82 -16.98
CA LEU A 73 32.20 -58.58 -15.58
C LEU A 73 31.67 -57.23 -15.07
N GLY A 74 31.16 -57.27 -13.84
CA GLY A 74 30.56 -56.12 -13.14
C GLY A 74 31.49 -54.92 -13.06
N ARG A 75 31.00 -53.79 -13.58
CA ARG A 75 31.56 -52.45 -13.37
C ARG A 75 31.03 -51.94 -12.02
N PRO A 76 31.87 -51.40 -11.10
CA PRO A 76 31.39 -50.88 -9.83
C PRO A 76 30.45 -49.68 -10.07
N PRO A 77 29.45 -49.45 -9.20
CA PRO A 77 28.51 -48.35 -9.38
C PRO A 77 29.27 -47.03 -9.40
N SER A 78 29.03 -46.24 -10.45
CA SER A 78 29.52 -44.88 -10.55
C SER A 78 29.02 -44.08 -9.35
N ARG A 79 29.95 -43.69 -8.46
CA ARG A 79 29.67 -42.71 -7.41
C ARG A 79 29.20 -41.43 -8.10
N SER A 80 27.91 -41.13 -8.00
CA SER A 80 27.40 -39.79 -8.26
C SER A 80 28.21 -38.82 -7.40
N SER A 81 28.72 -37.74 -8.01
CA SER A 81 29.45 -36.72 -7.26
C SER A 81 28.62 -36.24 -6.07
N PRO A 82 29.24 -35.94 -4.91
CA PRO A 82 28.52 -35.46 -3.72
C PRO A 82 27.67 -34.21 -4.02
N THR A 83 28.02 -33.45 -5.05
CA THR A 83 27.27 -32.30 -5.56
C THR A 83 25.97 -32.67 -6.29
N ALA A 84 25.94 -33.76 -7.07
CA ALA A 84 24.72 -34.19 -7.77
C ALA A 84 23.72 -34.86 -6.83
N ALA A 85 24.23 -35.60 -5.84
CA ALA A 85 23.39 -36.19 -4.79
C ALA A 85 22.83 -35.10 -3.84
N ALA A 86 23.61 -34.08 -3.51
CA ALA A 86 23.16 -32.93 -2.72
C ALA A 86 22.15 -32.06 -3.50
N ALA A 87 22.36 -31.82 -4.80
CA ALA A 87 21.40 -31.14 -5.65
C ALA A 87 20.09 -31.94 -5.77
N ALA A 88 20.15 -33.24 -6.01
CA ALA A 88 18.97 -34.10 -6.06
C ALA A 88 18.28 -34.31 -4.68
N ALA A 89 18.99 -34.10 -3.57
CA ALA A 89 18.42 -34.07 -2.23
C ALA A 89 17.78 -32.72 -1.92
N ALA A 90 18.36 -31.61 -2.38
CA ALA A 90 17.77 -30.28 -2.32
C ALA A 90 16.52 -30.20 -3.19
N ASP A 91 16.55 -30.72 -4.42
CA ASP A 91 15.38 -30.77 -5.32
C ASP A 91 14.28 -31.66 -4.74
N ARG A 92 14.62 -32.77 -4.05
CA ARG A 92 13.64 -33.61 -3.34
C ARG A 92 13.11 -32.96 -2.07
N ALA A 93 13.92 -32.16 -1.36
CA ALA A 93 13.48 -31.39 -0.20
C ALA A 93 12.57 -30.23 -0.61
N VAL A 94 12.87 -29.56 -1.72
CA VAL A 94 12.02 -28.54 -2.35
C VAL A 94 10.72 -29.18 -2.85
N ALA A 95 10.79 -30.31 -3.56
CA ALA A 95 9.59 -31.03 -4.00
C ALA A 95 8.75 -31.57 -2.82
N ALA A 96 9.38 -32.00 -1.72
CA ALA A 96 8.69 -32.43 -0.50
C ALA A 96 8.10 -31.26 0.30
N ALA A 97 8.72 -30.07 0.26
CA ALA A 97 8.16 -28.84 0.79
C ALA A 97 7.02 -28.29 -0.08
N GLU A 98 7.11 -28.46 -1.41
CA GLU A 98 6.06 -28.12 -2.38
C GLU A 98 4.84 -29.07 -2.32
N ALA A 99 5.03 -30.29 -1.81
CA ALA A 99 4.00 -31.33 -1.67
C ALA A 99 3.10 -31.21 -0.43
N ARG A 100 3.42 -30.31 0.53
CA ARG A 100 2.50 -29.99 1.63
C ARG A 100 1.52 -28.93 1.16
N THR A 101 0.23 -29.25 1.12
CA THR A 101 -0.83 -28.26 0.90
C THR A 101 -0.62 -27.10 1.88
N PRO A 102 -0.54 -25.83 1.44
CA PRO A 102 -0.35 -24.70 2.33
C PRO A 102 -1.50 -24.66 3.35
N LEU A 103 -1.15 -24.56 4.64
CA LEU A 103 -2.12 -24.44 5.73
C LEU A 103 -2.90 -23.13 5.64
N LEU A 104 -2.30 -22.09 5.07
CA LEU A 104 -2.97 -20.80 4.89
C LEU A 104 -2.80 -20.27 3.47
N ARG A 105 -3.92 -20.01 2.81
CA ARG A 105 -4.00 -19.49 1.43
C ARG A 105 -4.72 -18.15 1.46
N VAL A 106 -4.13 -17.13 0.86
CA VAL A 106 -4.60 -15.74 0.93
C VAL A 106 -4.86 -15.19 -0.47
N GLY A 107 -6.11 -14.90 -0.78
CA GLY A 107 -6.52 -14.32 -2.06
C GLY A 107 -6.12 -12.85 -2.17
N ALA A 108 -5.59 -12.45 -3.32
CA ALA A 108 -5.29 -11.04 -3.59
C ALA A 108 -5.40 -10.72 -5.07
N ARG A 109 -5.67 -9.45 -5.40
CA ARG A 109 -5.66 -9.01 -6.80
C ARG A 109 -4.24 -9.06 -7.39
N TRP A 110 -4.14 -9.38 -8.68
CA TRP A 110 -2.89 -9.41 -9.43
C TRP A 110 -2.38 -8.01 -9.79
N SER A 111 -1.81 -7.34 -8.80
CA SER A 111 -1.07 -6.09 -9.02
C SER A 111 0.02 -5.93 -7.97
N PRO A 112 1.12 -5.21 -8.27
CA PRO A 112 2.20 -5.00 -7.31
C PRO A 112 1.70 -4.48 -5.96
N LEU A 113 0.81 -3.47 -5.97
CA LEU A 113 0.27 -2.89 -4.75
C LEU A 113 -0.58 -3.90 -3.95
N ALA A 114 -1.49 -4.62 -4.62
CA ALA A 114 -2.38 -5.57 -3.94
C ALA A 114 -1.61 -6.76 -3.35
N LEU A 115 -0.59 -7.26 -4.05
CA LEU A 115 0.29 -8.31 -3.53
C LEU A 115 1.12 -7.82 -2.34
N THR A 116 1.64 -6.58 -2.38
CA THR A 116 2.31 -5.98 -1.22
C THR A 116 1.37 -5.86 -0.02
N GLN A 117 0.11 -5.48 -0.23
CA GLN A 117 -0.90 -5.40 0.84
C GLN A 117 -1.25 -6.78 1.40
N ALA A 118 -1.40 -7.78 0.54
CA ALA A 118 -1.67 -9.16 0.95
C ALA A 118 -0.52 -9.75 1.76
N LYS A 119 0.72 -9.50 1.33
CA LYS A 119 1.92 -9.86 2.07
C LYS A 119 1.99 -9.16 3.43
N GLU A 120 1.61 -7.89 3.53
CA GLU A 120 1.55 -7.16 4.80
C GLU A 120 0.58 -7.83 5.79
N VAL A 121 -0.62 -8.20 5.33
CA VAL A 121 -1.61 -8.91 6.16
C VAL A 121 -1.09 -10.29 6.53
N LEU A 122 -0.62 -11.07 5.55
CA LEU A 122 -0.11 -12.42 5.77
C LEU A 122 1.00 -12.44 6.81
N ARG A 123 1.97 -11.52 6.68
CA ARG A 123 3.06 -11.37 7.65
C ARG A 123 2.52 -11.14 9.06
N ARG A 124 1.60 -10.17 9.25
CA ARG A 124 1.03 -9.90 10.58
C ARG A 124 0.34 -11.12 11.17
N VAL A 125 -0.45 -11.85 10.37
CA VAL A 125 -1.15 -13.06 10.80
C VAL A 125 -0.16 -14.16 11.21
N VAL A 126 0.85 -14.40 10.38
CA VAL A 126 1.90 -15.41 10.64
C VAL A 126 2.63 -15.11 11.94
N PHE A 127 3.03 -13.86 12.19
CA PHE A 127 3.72 -13.48 13.42
C PHE A 127 2.79 -13.49 14.65
N ALA A 128 1.52 -13.09 14.51
CA ALA A 128 0.54 -13.16 15.59
C ALA A 128 0.22 -14.61 16.00
N ALA A 129 0.37 -15.56 15.07
CA ALA A 129 0.15 -16.99 15.28
C ALA A 129 1.43 -17.81 14.99
N ALA A 130 2.59 -17.34 15.44
CA ALA A 130 3.91 -17.91 15.09
C ALA A 130 4.02 -19.42 15.36
N ALA A 131 3.39 -19.91 16.44
CA ALA A 131 3.36 -21.33 16.77
C ALA A 131 2.63 -22.20 15.72
N LYS A 132 1.68 -21.62 14.98
CA LYS A 132 0.96 -22.30 13.89
C LYS A 132 1.71 -22.28 12.56
N PHE A 133 2.63 -21.32 12.36
CA PHE A 133 3.29 -21.06 11.08
C PHE A 133 4.83 -20.88 11.21
N PRO A 134 5.56 -21.84 11.82
CA PRO A 134 6.99 -21.68 12.08
C PRO A 134 7.84 -21.55 10.80
N ALA A 135 7.52 -22.26 9.71
CA ALA A 135 8.28 -22.14 8.46
C ALA A 135 8.00 -20.81 7.75
N ALA A 136 6.77 -20.31 7.82
CA ALA A 136 6.41 -19.00 7.28
C ALA A 136 7.12 -17.87 8.02
N VAL A 137 7.24 -17.97 9.36
CA VAL A 137 8.03 -17.03 10.17
C VAL A 137 9.48 -17.04 9.71
N ALA A 138 10.10 -18.22 9.56
CA ALA A 138 11.47 -18.34 9.09
C ALA A 138 11.67 -17.71 7.70
N ALA A 139 10.74 -17.96 6.77
CA ALA A 139 10.78 -17.39 5.43
C ALA A 139 10.73 -15.84 5.43
N PHE A 140 9.88 -15.24 6.29
CA PHE A 140 9.83 -13.79 6.42
C PHE A 140 11.09 -13.19 7.07
N VAL A 141 11.69 -13.89 8.03
CA VAL A 141 12.95 -13.46 8.66
C VAL A 141 14.09 -13.48 7.64
N GLU A 142 14.23 -14.58 6.89
CA GLU A 142 15.24 -14.70 5.84
C GLU A 142 15.07 -13.60 4.77
N GLU A 143 13.83 -13.31 4.38
CA GLU A 143 13.54 -12.25 3.42
C GLU A 143 13.94 -10.86 3.94
N ASP A 144 13.73 -10.58 5.23
CA ASP A 144 14.17 -9.32 5.85
C ASP A 144 15.70 -9.19 5.85
N GLU A 145 16.42 -10.27 6.18
CA GLU A 145 17.88 -10.31 6.15
C GLU A 145 18.40 -10.05 4.73
N GLN A 146 17.81 -10.69 3.73
CA GLN A 146 18.14 -10.46 2.32
C GLN A 146 17.87 -9.01 1.88
N GLN A 147 16.72 -8.44 2.28
CA GLN A 147 16.39 -7.03 1.98
C GLN A 147 17.37 -6.07 2.65
N GLN A 148 17.76 -6.31 3.91
CA GLN A 148 18.75 -5.50 4.61
C GLN A 148 20.12 -5.57 3.94
N GLN A 149 20.57 -6.77 3.54
CA GLN A 149 21.82 -6.95 2.81
C GLN A 149 21.80 -6.22 1.45
N GLN A 150 20.71 -6.33 0.69
CA GLN A 150 20.54 -5.61 -0.58
C GLN A 150 20.54 -4.09 -0.37
N GLN A 151 19.87 -3.60 0.68
CA GLN A 151 19.85 -2.18 1.00
C GLN A 151 21.25 -1.67 1.40
N GLN A 152 22.00 -2.42 2.20
CA GLN A 152 23.38 -2.09 2.55
C GLN A 152 24.30 -2.08 1.32
N GLN A 153 24.14 -3.06 0.41
CA GLN A 153 24.87 -3.11 -0.85
C GLN A 153 24.54 -1.92 -1.75
N ALA A 154 23.25 -1.56 -1.89
CA ALA A 154 22.83 -0.40 -2.66
C ALA A 154 23.36 0.91 -2.08
N LEU A 155 23.39 1.05 -0.75
CA LEU A 155 23.97 2.22 -0.08
C LEU A 155 25.48 2.33 -0.31
N ARG A 156 26.21 1.19 -0.26
CA ARG A 156 27.66 1.15 -0.60
C ARG A 156 27.88 1.53 -2.06
N GLN A 157 27.12 0.95 -2.99
CA GLN A 157 27.20 1.28 -4.41
C GLN A 157 26.86 2.75 -4.69
N GLN A 158 25.93 3.36 -3.95
CA GLN A 158 25.66 4.81 -4.06
C GLN A 158 26.77 5.68 -3.46
N GLN A 159 27.51 5.19 -2.48
CA GLN A 159 28.71 5.86 -1.97
C GLN A 159 29.86 5.77 -2.98
N ASP A 160 30.01 4.62 -3.63
CA ASP A 160 31.03 4.38 -4.67
C ASP A 160 30.69 5.09 -6.00
N ALA A 161 29.41 5.18 -6.36
CA ALA A 161 28.92 5.85 -7.58
C ALA A 161 28.94 7.39 -7.50
N ARG A 162 29.29 7.99 -6.35
CA ARG A 162 29.65 9.42 -6.31
C ARG A 162 30.92 9.75 -7.11
N GLY A 163 31.60 8.74 -7.69
CA GLY A 163 32.69 8.88 -8.66
C GLY A 163 32.39 8.44 -10.11
N ALA A 164 31.20 7.95 -10.45
CA ALA A 164 30.90 7.52 -11.83
C ALA A 164 29.39 7.57 -12.15
N GLU A 165 29.03 8.29 -13.22
CA GLU A 165 27.68 8.36 -13.76
C GLU A 165 27.19 6.97 -14.21
N CYS A 166 26.03 6.53 -13.71
CA CYS A 166 25.48 5.21 -14.01
C CYS A 166 24.16 5.33 -14.79
N SER A 167 24.19 4.77 -16.00
CA SER A 167 23.13 4.78 -17.00
C SER A 167 21.88 3.98 -16.58
N GLU A 168 20.71 4.57 -16.83
CA GLU A 168 19.42 3.88 -16.84
C GLU A 168 19.41 2.77 -17.89
N LEU A 169 19.29 1.51 -17.48
CA LEU A 169 18.82 0.44 -18.37
C LEU A 169 17.96 -0.57 -17.60
N LEU A 170 16.91 -1.03 -18.28
CA LEU A 170 15.92 -2.08 -17.94
C LEU A 170 14.61 -1.64 -17.27
N LEU A 171 13.78 -0.95 -18.05
CA LEU A 171 12.32 -1.04 -17.97
C LEU A 171 11.78 -1.60 -19.30
N GLY A 172 11.48 -2.89 -19.34
CA GLY A 172 10.85 -3.50 -20.51
C GLY A 172 10.29 -4.88 -20.24
N THR A 173 9.05 -4.95 -19.74
CA THR A 173 8.06 -5.91 -20.25
C THR A 173 6.66 -5.30 -20.08
N ALA A 174 5.97 -5.22 -21.21
CA ALA A 174 4.61 -4.73 -21.33
C ALA A 174 3.62 -5.81 -20.88
N ALA A 175 2.38 -5.36 -20.67
CA ALA A 175 1.23 -6.19 -20.39
C ALA A 175 1.12 -7.39 -21.35
N GLY A 176 1.02 -8.58 -20.76
CA GLY A 176 0.87 -9.87 -21.41
C GLY A 176 1.16 -10.95 -20.37
N ALA A 177 0.47 -12.09 -20.43
CA ALA A 177 0.65 -13.17 -19.47
C ALA A 177 2.15 -13.51 -19.28
N LEU A 178 2.57 -13.71 -18.03
CA LEU A 178 3.95 -14.10 -17.71
C LEU A 178 4.26 -15.42 -18.40
N PRO A 179 5.45 -15.57 -19.03
CA PRO A 179 5.92 -16.87 -19.50
C PRO A 179 5.81 -17.92 -18.40
N ALA A 180 5.51 -19.18 -18.73
CA ALA A 180 5.26 -20.24 -17.74
C ALA A 180 6.40 -20.38 -16.70
N ALA A 181 7.66 -20.20 -17.11
CA ALA A 181 8.81 -20.21 -16.20
C ALA A 181 8.83 -19.00 -15.25
N ALA A 182 8.44 -17.82 -15.72
CA ALA A 182 8.33 -16.62 -14.89
C ALA A 182 7.10 -16.68 -13.98
N ALA A 183 6.00 -17.30 -14.44
CA ALA A 183 4.82 -17.57 -13.64
C ALA A 183 5.12 -18.59 -12.53
N ALA A 184 5.85 -19.68 -12.83
CA ALA A 184 6.29 -20.66 -11.86
C ALA A 184 7.29 -20.07 -10.84
N ALA A 185 8.28 -19.30 -11.30
CA ALA A 185 9.20 -18.59 -10.41
C ALA A 185 8.49 -17.54 -9.55
N LEU A 186 7.47 -16.86 -10.10
CA LEU A 186 6.65 -15.93 -9.34
C LEU A 186 5.74 -16.66 -8.34
N GLN A 187 5.17 -17.81 -8.69
CA GLN A 187 4.40 -18.67 -7.78
C GLN A 187 5.26 -19.17 -6.61
N GLN A 188 6.51 -19.58 -6.86
CA GLN A 188 7.45 -19.92 -5.80
C GLN A 188 7.71 -18.73 -4.86
N ARG A 189 7.79 -17.51 -5.40
CA ARG A 189 7.95 -16.26 -4.60
C ARG A 189 6.70 -15.83 -3.85
N LEU A 190 5.55 -16.48 -4.07
CA LEU A 190 4.29 -16.22 -3.37
C LEU A 190 4.03 -17.24 -2.26
N ARG A 191 4.94 -18.21 -2.06
CA ARG A 191 4.89 -19.18 -0.96
C ARG A 191 5.87 -18.78 0.16
N TYR A 192 5.38 -18.85 1.39
CA TYR A 192 6.09 -18.53 2.62
C TYR A 192 5.88 -19.68 3.60
N GLY A 193 6.69 -20.73 3.50
CA GLY A 193 6.54 -21.94 4.33
C GLY A 193 5.13 -22.53 4.21
N GLU A 194 4.36 -22.50 5.30
CA GLU A 194 2.99 -23.03 5.35
C GLU A 194 1.93 -22.08 4.76
N ALA A 195 2.32 -20.91 4.24
CA ALA A 195 1.40 -19.94 3.68
C ALA A 195 1.64 -19.64 2.19
N GLU A 196 0.58 -19.29 1.46
CA GLU A 196 0.64 -18.96 0.04
C GLU A 196 -0.28 -17.77 -0.30
N LEU A 197 0.21 -16.84 -1.12
CA LEU A 197 -0.61 -15.81 -1.76
C LEU A 197 -1.17 -16.33 -3.09
N VAL A 198 -2.50 -16.31 -3.23
CA VAL A 198 -3.22 -16.78 -4.41
C VAL A 198 -3.71 -15.57 -5.22
N PRO A 199 -3.10 -15.29 -6.38
CA PRO A 199 -3.43 -14.11 -7.16
C PRO A 199 -4.66 -14.29 -8.07
N TYR A 200 -5.48 -13.24 -8.17
CA TYR A 200 -6.65 -13.17 -9.06
C TYR A 200 -6.56 -11.99 -10.01
N GLN A 201 -6.88 -12.22 -11.28
CA GLN A 201 -7.05 -11.16 -12.26
C GLN A 201 -8.52 -10.74 -12.33
N THR A 202 -8.81 -9.47 -12.08
CA THR A 202 -10.19 -8.96 -12.09
C THR A 202 -10.61 -8.46 -13.48
N ALA A 203 -11.92 -8.38 -13.76
CA ALA A 203 -12.45 -7.77 -14.98
C ALA A 203 -11.93 -6.33 -15.18
N ALA A 204 -11.77 -5.58 -14.09
CA ALA A 204 -11.22 -4.22 -14.12
C ALA A 204 -9.77 -4.14 -14.61
N ASP A 205 -8.98 -5.21 -14.42
CA ASP A 205 -7.60 -5.29 -14.88
C ASP A 205 -7.52 -5.62 -16.39
N ARG A 206 -8.58 -6.22 -16.96
CA ARG A 206 -8.66 -6.58 -18.38
C ARG A 206 -9.13 -5.41 -19.27
N LEU A 207 -10.05 -4.59 -18.78
CA LEU A 207 -10.73 -3.55 -19.57
C LEU A 207 -10.22 -2.13 -19.24
N LEU A 208 -8.94 -1.87 -19.55
CA LEU A 208 -8.26 -0.61 -19.20
C LEU A 208 -8.69 0.62 -20.03
N GLN A 209 -9.29 0.40 -21.21
CA GLN A 209 -9.71 1.46 -22.13
C GLN A 209 -11.07 2.08 -21.80
N GLN A 210 -11.88 1.41 -20.97
CA GLN A 210 -13.20 1.89 -20.56
C GLN A 210 -13.14 2.63 -19.22
N GLN A 211 -14.08 3.55 -19.03
CA GLN A 211 -14.23 4.23 -17.75
C GLN A 211 -14.78 3.29 -16.67
N LEU A 212 -14.38 3.51 -15.41
CA LEU A 212 -14.96 2.78 -14.27
C LEU A 212 -16.49 2.85 -14.24
N LEU A 213 -17.01 4.01 -14.65
CA LEU A 213 -18.43 4.26 -14.79
C LEU A 213 -19.10 3.29 -15.78
N GLN A 214 -18.50 3.20 -16.98
CA GLN A 214 -19.02 2.44 -18.12
C GLN A 214 -18.91 0.93 -17.92
N LEU A 215 -17.89 0.48 -17.19
CA LEU A 215 -17.69 -0.94 -16.88
C LEU A 215 -18.83 -1.53 -16.04
N GLY A 216 -19.51 -0.71 -15.23
CA GLY A 216 -20.68 -1.12 -14.45
C GLY A 216 -20.42 -2.21 -13.41
N GLY A 217 -21.40 -2.39 -12.52
CA GLY A 217 -21.34 -3.40 -11.45
C GLY A 217 -20.77 -2.88 -10.12
N LYS A 218 -21.44 -3.24 -9.02
CA LYS A 218 -20.88 -3.11 -7.67
C LYS A 218 -19.76 -4.18 -7.54
N GLY A 219 -18.59 -3.80 -7.01
CA GLY A 219 -17.50 -4.78 -6.76
C GLY A 219 -16.61 -5.12 -7.96
N LEU A 220 -16.38 -4.18 -8.90
CA LEU A 220 -15.53 -4.37 -10.09
C LEU A 220 -14.11 -4.93 -9.80
N PHE A 221 -13.62 -4.72 -8.57
CA PHE A 221 -12.30 -5.18 -8.12
C PHE A 221 -12.36 -6.28 -7.03
N SER A 222 -13.56 -6.68 -6.59
CA SER A 222 -13.75 -7.68 -5.53
C SER A 222 -14.46 -8.94 -6.00
N LYS A 223 -15.26 -8.88 -7.09
CA LYS A 223 -16.12 -9.99 -7.52
C LYS A 223 -15.39 -11.31 -7.69
N GLU A 224 -14.25 -11.33 -8.39
CA GLU A 224 -13.50 -12.58 -8.58
C GLU A 224 -12.90 -13.12 -7.27
N LEU A 225 -12.57 -12.25 -6.32
CA LEU A 225 -12.13 -12.65 -4.98
C LEU A 225 -13.32 -13.16 -4.15
N ASP A 226 -14.48 -12.53 -4.27
CA ASP A 226 -15.73 -13.00 -3.64
C ASP A 226 -16.08 -14.42 -4.13
N GLU A 227 -15.96 -14.69 -5.44
CA GLU A 227 -16.14 -16.03 -6.02
C GLU A 227 -15.11 -17.04 -5.51
N GLY A 228 -13.83 -16.64 -5.41
CA GLY A 228 -12.77 -17.49 -4.87
C GLY A 228 -12.95 -17.86 -3.39
N LEU A 229 -13.46 -16.92 -2.57
CA LEU A 229 -13.85 -17.19 -1.18
C LEU A 229 -14.94 -18.25 -1.09
N VAL A 230 -16.01 -18.11 -1.88
CA VAL A 230 -17.14 -19.07 -1.87
C VAL A 230 -16.69 -20.45 -2.32
N LYS A 231 -15.82 -20.52 -3.34
CA LYS A 231 -15.24 -21.78 -3.82
C LYS A 231 -14.18 -22.37 -2.88
N LYS A 232 -13.83 -21.66 -1.79
CA LYS A 232 -12.76 -22.03 -0.85
C LYS A 232 -11.41 -22.24 -1.54
N GLU A 233 -11.15 -21.47 -2.59
CA GLU A 233 -9.86 -21.49 -3.30
C GLU A 233 -8.76 -20.88 -2.43
N PHE A 234 -9.14 -20.06 -1.45
CA PHE A 234 -8.29 -19.50 -0.41
C PHE A 234 -9.13 -19.22 0.85
N HIS A 235 -8.47 -18.97 1.97
CA HIS A 235 -9.11 -18.85 3.29
C HIS A 235 -9.66 -17.44 3.55
N PHE A 236 -8.93 -16.41 3.11
CA PHE A 236 -9.38 -15.03 3.15
C PHE A 236 -8.82 -14.21 1.98
N ALA A 237 -9.54 -13.16 1.58
CA ALA A 237 -9.11 -12.20 0.56
C ALA A 237 -8.59 -10.90 1.20
N VAL A 238 -7.54 -10.32 0.64
CA VAL A 238 -7.00 -9.03 1.07
C VAL A 238 -7.31 -7.94 0.06
N HIS A 239 -7.80 -6.80 0.56
CA HIS A 239 -8.23 -5.67 -0.25
C HIS A 239 -7.66 -4.34 0.25
N SER A 240 -7.44 -3.43 -0.69
CA SER A 240 -7.58 -2.00 -0.37
C SER A 240 -9.05 -1.73 -0.04
N LEU A 241 -9.37 -1.30 1.18
CA LEU A 241 -10.77 -1.27 1.63
C LEU A 241 -11.66 -0.31 0.83
N LYS A 242 -11.07 0.76 0.27
CA LYS A 242 -11.75 1.69 -0.66
C LYS A 242 -12.29 1.03 -1.94
N ASP A 243 -11.76 -0.14 -2.32
CA ASP A 243 -12.13 -0.86 -3.53
C ASP A 243 -13.19 -1.96 -3.25
N VAL A 244 -13.54 -2.16 -1.97
CA VAL A 244 -14.56 -3.13 -1.52
C VAL A 244 -15.93 -2.46 -1.55
N ALA A 245 -16.93 -3.17 -2.07
CA ALA A 245 -18.30 -2.68 -2.09
C ALA A 245 -18.82 -2.35 -0.68
N ALA A 246 -19.72 -1.38 -0.61
CA ALA A 246 -20.36 -0.96 0.62
C ALA A 246 -21.13 -2.13 1.28
N ASN A 247 -21.84 -2.91 0.46
CA ASN A 247 -22.46 -4.17 0.87
C ASN A 247 -21.52 -5.32 0.50
N LEU A 248 -21.18 -6.15 1.48
CA LEU A 248 -20.36 -7.35 1.28
C LEU A 248 -21.20 -8.48 0.70
N LEU A 249 -20.53 -9.50 0.16
CA LEU A 249 -21.19 -10.74 -0.23
C LEU A 249 -21.85 -11.40 1.01
N PRO A 250 -23.13 -11.82 0.95
CA PRO A 250 -23.77 -12.53 2.04
C PRO A 250 -22.95 -13.75 2.49
N GLY A 251 -22.84 -13.96 3.81
CA GLY A 251 -22.01 -15.02 4.39
C GLY A 251 -20.51 -14.71 4.45
N THR A 252 -20.09 -13.49 4.09
CA THR A 252 -18.73 -12.99 4.30
C THR A 252 -18.71 -11.79 5.24
N GLN A 253 -17.54 -11.53 5.85
CA GLN A 253 -17.32 -10.35 6.68
C GLN A 253 -15.89 -9.83 6.58
N LEU A 254 -15.70 -8.55 6.92
CA LEU A 254 -14.36 -7.97 7.11
C LEU A 254 -13.85 -8.38 8.50
N ALA A 255 -13.00 -9.39 8.54
CA ALA A 255 -12.50 -9.98 9.78
C ALA A 255 -11.25 -9.29 10.34
N ALA A 256 -10.48 -8.62 9.48
CA ALA A 256 -9.41 -7.72 9.91
C ALA A 256 -9.49 -6.39 9.16
N VAL A 257 -9.32 -5.29 9.90
CA VAL A 257 -9.13 -3.95 9.35
C VAL A 257 -7.82 -3.41 9.89
N LEU A 258 -6.80 -3.30 9.05
CA LEU A 258 -5.48 -2.85 9.50
C LEU A 258 -5.45 -1.33 9.74
N GLN A 259 -4.50 -0.92 10.57
CA GLN A 259 -4.21 0.48 10.86
C GLN A 259 -4.12 1.30 9.57
N ARG A 260 -4.81 2.44 9.56
CA ARG A 260 -4.86 3.36 8.42
C ARG A 260 -3.49 3.98 8.13
N GLN A 261 -3.02 3.82 6.90
CA GLN A 261 -1.92 4.63 6.35
C GLN A 261 -2.41 6.00 5.85
N ASP A 262 -1.47 6.88 5.49
CA ASP A 262 -1.76 8.25 5.06
C ASP A 262 -2.90 8.33 4.03
N PRO A 263 -4.07 8.87 4.42
CA PRO A 263 -5.26 8.84 3.59
C PRO A 263 -5.23 9.90 2.49
N ARG A 264 -4.25 10.80 2.46
CA ARG A 264 -4.20 11.92 1.50
C ARG A 264 -4.07 11.45 0.06
N ASP A 265 -4.59 12.26 -0.84
CA ASP A 265 -4.23 12.19 -2.25
C ASP A 265 -2.96 13.01 -2.50
N VAL A 266 -2.23 12.64 -3.55
CA VAL A 266 -0.98 13.26 -3.97
C VAL A 266 -1.12 13.67 -5.42
N LEU A 267 -0.89 14.94 -5.70
CA LEU A 267 -0.71 15.44 -7.06
C LEU A 267 0.74 15.18 -7.47
N LEU A 268 0.90 14.35 -8.50
CA LEU A 268 2.18 13.98 -9.08
C LEU A 268 2.35 14.67 -10.43
N PHE A 269 3.50 15.31 -10.64
CA PHE A 269 3.83 15.97 -11.91
C PHE A 269 5.33 15.88 -12.16
N ALA A 270 5.75 15.95 -13.42
CA ALA A 270 7.17 16.06 -13.73
C ALA A 270 7.70 17.39 -13.20
N ALA A 271 8.91 17.42 -12.63
CA ALA A 271 9.49 18.66 -12.09
C ALA A 271 9.58 19.77 -13.16
N SER A 272 9.80 19.39 -14.42
CA SER A 272 9.77 20.29 -15.58
C SER A 272 8.41 20.93 -15.84
N SER A 273 7.30 20.31 -15.40
CA SER A 273 5.94 20.83 -15.54
C SER A 273 5.56 21.82 -14.43
N ARG A 274 6.37 21.98 -13.39
CA ARG A 274 6.07 22.84 -12.23
C ARG A 274 5.66 24.27 -12.61
N PRO A 275 6.35 24.99 -13.52
CA PRO A 275 5.94 26.35 -13.88
C PRO A 275 4.52 26.41 -14.45
N LYS A 276 4.12 25.40 -15.25
CA LYS A 276 2.77 25.30 -15.82
C LYS A 276 1.70 24.97 -14.77
N LEU A 277 2.07 24.23 -13.72
CA LEU A 277 1.15 23.90 -12.61
C LEU A 277 1.09 24.96 -11.50
N GLN A 278 2.00 25.93 -11.46
CA GLN A 278 2.12 26.87 -10.35
C GLN A 278 0.79 27.57 -9.98
N PRO A 279 -0.01 28.08 -10.95
CA PRO A 279 -1.31 28.68 -10.62
C PRO A 279 -2.29 27.72 -9.92
N LEU A 280 -2.28 26.44 -10.30
CA LEU A 280 -3.08 25.41 -9.65
C LEU A 280 -2.54 25.10 -8.25
N ILE A 281 -1.22 25.05 -8.07
CA ILE A 281 -0.58 24.82 -6.77
C ILE A 281 -0.94 25.92 -5.78
N ASP A 282 -0.89 27.18 -6.20
CA ASP A 282 -1.25 28.33 -5.36
C ASP A 282 -2.72 28.31 -4.97
N ALA A 283 -3.61 27.99 -5.92
CA ALA A 283 -5.04 27.82 -5.65
C ALA A 283 -5.32 26.69 -4.65
N LEU A 284 -4.63 25.55 -4.79
CA LEU A 284 -4.73 24.43 -3.85
C LEU A 284 -4.23 24.82 -2.45
N ALA A 285 -3.17 25.63 -2.35
CA ALA A 285 -2.64 26.10 -1.07
C ALA A 285 -3.61 27.06 -0.38
N ALA A 286 -4.16 28.03 -1.11
CA ALA A 286 -5.17 28.94 -0.59
C ALA A 286 -6.43 28.19 -0.13
N ALA A 287 -6.91 27.22 -0.93
CA ALA A 287 -8.05 26.39 -0.55
C ALA A 287 -7.77 25.50 0.65
N ALA A 288 -6.55 25.00 0.81
CA ALA A 288 -6.14 24.23 1.98
C ALA A 288 -6.20 25.08 3.25
N ALA A 289 -5.69 26.32 3.20
CA ALA A 289 -5.74 27.24 4.33
C ALA A 289 -7.19 27.59 4.72
N ALA A 290 -8.04 27.92 3.74
CA ALA A 290 -9.46 28.20 3.97
C ALA A 290 -10.19 26.99 4.57
N ALA A 291 -10.01 25.80 3.98
CA ALA A 291 -10.66 24.58 4.46
C ALA A 291 -10.16 24.14 5.86
N ALA A 292 -8.93 24.48 6.23
CA ALA A 292 -8.42 24.25 7.58
C ALA A 292 -9.10 25.18 8.60
N ALA A 293 -9.28 26.47 8.26
CA ALA A 293 -10.01 27.42 9.10
C ALA A 293 -11.48 27.00 9.29
N ASP A 294 -12.16 26.60 8.20
CA ASP A 294 -13.54 26.09 8.26
C ASP A 294 -13.66 24.85 9.14
N ALA A 295 -12.71 23.92 9.01
CA ALA A 295 -12.69 22.70 9.83
C ALA A 295 -12.49 23.01 11.32
N ALA A 296 -11.62 23.97 11.66
CA ALA A 296 -11.41 24.41 13.03
C ALA A 296 -12.67 25.07 13.62
N ALA A 297 -13.37 25.89 12.82
CA ALA A 297 -14.64 26.50 13.22
C ALA A 297 -15.75 25.46 13.43
N ALA A 298 -15.86 24.48 12.52
CA ALA A 298 -16.84 23.39 12.66
C ALA A 298 -16.59 22.54 13.91
N ALA A 299 -15.33 22.21 14.20
CA ALA A 299 -14.94 21.51 15.42
C ALA A 299 -15.18 22.34 16.69
N ALA A 300 -15.11 23.67 16.64
CA ALA A 300 -15.47 24.53 17.75
C ALA A 300 -16.99 24.54 18.00
N ARG A 301 -17.81 24.63 16.94
CA ARG A 301 -19.28 24.54 17.04
C ARG A 301 -19.76 23.18 17.55
N ALA A 302 -19.10 22.09 17.13
CA ALA A 302 -19.43 20.76 17.65
C ALA A 302 -19.15 20.62 19.15
N ARG A 303 -18.07 21.24 19.66
CA ARG A 303 -17.82 21.34 21.10
C ARG A 303 -18.88 22.19 21.84
N ALA A 304 -19.55 23.09 21.13
CA ALA A 304 -20.67 23.90 21.64
C ALA A 304 -22.05 23.23 21.49
N GLY A 305 -22.12 21.98 21.00
CA GLY A 305 -23.37 21.20 20.91
C GLY A 305 -23.92 20.98 19.49
N GLU A 306 -23.35 21.62 18.46
CA GLU A 306 -23.77 21.42 17.06
C GLU A 306 -23.07 20.20 16.43
N ALA A 307 -23.60 19.01 16.73
CA ALA A 307 -22.95 17.74 16.41
C ALA A 307 -22.80 17.44 14.91
N ILE A 308 -23.71 17.91 14.05
CA ILE A 308 -23.65 17.71 12.59
C ILE A 308 -23.96 19.02 11.88
N GLN A 309 -23.07 19.42 10.96
CA GLN A 309 -23.16 20.65 10.17
C GLN A 309 -23.03 20.31 8.70
N VAL A 310 -23.95 20.79 7.87
CA VAL A 310 -23.90 20.64 6.42
C VAL A 310 -23.75 22.02 5.79
N THR A 311 -22.87 22.13 4.81
CA THR A 311 -22.65 23.37 4.05
C THR A 311 -22.74 23.07 2.57
N GLU A 312 -23.63 23.77 1.88
CA GLU A 312 -23.65 23.81 0.43
C GLU A 312 -22.58 24.80 -0.07
N ILE A 313 -21.80 24.36 -1.04
CA ILE A 313 -20.78 25.15 -1.71
C ILE A 313 -21.08 25.12 -3.21
N GLY A 314 -21.66 26.20 -3.69
CA GLY A 314 -21.87 26.46 -5.11
C GLY A 314 -20.87 27.47 -5.66
N ASN A 315 -20.73 27.50 -6.99
CA ASN A 315 -20.16 28.64 -7.70
C ASN A 315 -21.25 29.71 -7.84
N SER A 316 -21.23 30.72 -6.98
CA SER A 316 -21.97 31.96 -7.23
C SER A 316 -21.28 32.68 -8.40
N SER A 317 -22.02 32.93 -9.48
CA SER A 317 -21.65 33.53 -10.77
C SER A 317 -20.89 32.64 -11.78
N SER A 318 -21.67 32.11 -12.72
CA SER A 318 -21.19 31.62 -14.01
C SER A 318 -20.79 32.79 -14.91
N SER A 319 -19.66 33.45 -14.62
CA SER A 319 -19.01 34.26 -15.66
C SER A 319 -18.21 33.31 -16.53
N SER A 320 -18.80 32.88 -17.65
CA SER A 320 -18.08 32.23 -18.74
C SER A 320 -17.10 33.23 -19.34
N SER A 321 -15.95 33.42 -18.70
CA SER A 321 -14.83 34.10 -19.34
C SER A 321 -14.25 33.13 -20.37
N ASN A 322 -14.45 33.46 -21.65
CA ASN A 322 -13.68 32.89 -22.75
C ASN A 322 -12.24 33.41 -22.62
N SER A 323 -11.48 32.90 -21.66
CA SER A 323 -10.03 33.08 -21.66
C SER A 323 -9.43 32.00 -22.56
N SER A 324 -8.68 32.44 -23.56
CA SER A 324 -7.85 31.61 -24.45
C SER A 324 -6.61 31.05 -23.73
N GLY A 325 -6.74 30.71 -22.44
CA GLY A 325 -5.66 30.19 -21.63
C GLY A 325 -5.32 28.76 -22.03
N GLU A 326 -4.04 28.39 -21.93
CA GLU A 326 -3.60 27.01 -22.13
C GLU A 326 -4.36 26.06 -21.20
N GLU A 327 -4.83 24.93 -21.73
CA GLU A 327 -5.46 23.89 -20.91
C GLU A 327 -4.38 23.09 -20.14
N LEU A 328 -4.64 22.85 -18.85
CA LEU A 328 -3.83 21.99 -17.99
C LEU A 328 -4.51 20.63 -17.85
N LEU A 329 -3.91 19.56 -18.40
CA LEU A 329 -4.46 18.21 -18.39
C LEU A 329 -4.03 17.49 -17.10
N ILE A 330 -5.02 17.11 -16.29
CA ILE A 330 -4.79 16.35 -15.06
C ILE A 330 -5.41 14.95 -15.18
N GLY A 331 -4.57 13.93 -15.07
CA GLY A 331 -4.92 12.53 -15.13
C GLY A 331 -5.67 12.04 -13.88
N SER A 332 -6.93 11.66 -14.03
CA SER A 332 -7.68 10.95 -12.98
C SER A 332 -8.90 10.24 -13.57
N SER A 333 -9.15 9.00 -13.17
CA SER A 333 -10.40 8.27 -13.48
C SER A 333 -11.40 8.23 -12.32
N SER A 334 -11.14 8.99 -11.25
CA SER A 334 -12.01 9.06 -10.08
C SER A 334 -12.86 10.31 -10.16
N LEU A 335 -14.18 10.15 -10.28
CA LEU A 335 -15.12 11.27 -10.29
C LEU A 335 -15.01 12.13 -9.02
N ARG A 336 -14.77 11.51 -7.86
CA ARG A 336 -14.44 12.21 -6.60
C ARG A 336 -13.32 13.22 -6.80
N ARG A 337 -12.19 12.77 -7.36
CA ARG A 337 -11.01 13.61 -7.55
C ARG A 337 -11.22 14.67 -8.62
N GLN A 338 -11.93 14.33 -9.70
CA GLN A 338 -12.26 15.27 -10.77
C GLN A 338 -13.16 16.39 -10.25
N SER A 339 -14.25 16.04 -9.55
CA SER A 339 -15.18 16.99 -8.94
C SER A 339 -14.48 17.93 -7.97
N LEU A 340 -13.67 17.40 -7.03
CA LEU A 340 -12.88 18.23 -6.11
C LEU A 340 -11.91 19.16 -6.84
N LEU A 341 -11.17 18.64 -7.82
CA LEU A 341 -10.18 19.41 -8.55
C LEU A 341 -10.83 20.55 -9.34
N LEU A 342 -11.93 20.28 -10.05
CA LEU A 342 -12.67 21.27 -10.83
C LEU A 342 -13.31 22.32 -9.92
N HIS A 343 -13.89 21.88 -8.79
CA HIS A 343 -14.43 22.78 -7.78
C HIS A 343 -13.38 23.75 -7.21
N LEU A 344 -12.20 23.22 -6.85
CA LEU A 344 -11.11 24.03 -6.32
C LEU A 344 -10.52 24.97 -7.37
N ALA A 345 -10.42 24.50 -8.63
CA ALA A 345 -9.95 25.31 -9.74
C ALA A 345 -10.91 26.47 -10.08
N SER A 346 -12.22 26.31 -9.89
CA SER A 346 -13.20 27.35 -10.23
C SER A 346 -13.38 28.46 -9.19
N ARG A 347 -12.87 28.28 -7.96
CA ARG A 347 -13.06 29.22 -6.83
C ARG A 347 -11.95 30.27 -6.70
N GLN A 348 -11.22 30.55 -7.76
CA GLN A 348 -10.15 31.54 -7.72
C GLN A 348 -10.69 32.95 -7.51
N SER A 349 -9.99 33.74 -6.71
CA SER A 349 -10.22 35.18 -6.63
C SER A 349 -10.00 35.81 -8.02
N ALA A 350 -10.68 36.92 -8.30
CA ALA A 350 -10.59 37.61 -9.59
C ALA A 350 -9.14 37.94 -10.01
N ALA A 351 -8.21 38.08 -9.05
CA ALA A 351 -6.78 38.31 -9.29
C ALA A 351 -6.00 37.02 -9.68
N ALA A 352 -6.40 35.83 -9.22
CA ALA A 352 -5.78 34.55 -9.59
C ALA A 352 -6.39 33.93 -10.86
N ALA A 353 -7.68 34.22 -11.13
CA ALA A 353 -8.42 33.74 -12.30
C ALA A 353 -7.85 34.24 -13.64
N ALA A 354 -7.17 35.39 -13.66
CA ALA A 354 -6.57 35.94 -14.88
C ALA A 354 -5.33 35.16 -15.38
N ALA A 355 -4.68 34.36 -14.51
CA ALA A 355 -3.46 33.63 -14.81
C ALA A 355 -3.62 32.10 -14.81
N ALA A 356 -4.81 31.58 -14.45
CA ALA A 356 -4.99 30.16 -14.26
C ALA A 356 -5.34 29.43 -15.55
N ALA A 357 -4.51 28.44 -15.87
CA ALA A 357 -4.78 27.44 -16.88
C ALA A 357 -6.12 26.75 -16.60
N LYS A 358 -6.95 26.61 -17.64
CA LYS A 358 -8.22 25.90 -17.58
C LYS A 358 -7.92 24.42 -17.31
N VAL A 359 -8.29 23.92 -16.12
CA VAL A 359 -8.03 22.52 -15.75
C VAL A 359 -8.99 21.60 -16.49
N ARG A 360 -8.45 20.64 -17.24
CA ARG A 360 -9.21 19.57 -17.87
C ARG A 360 -8.77 18.22 -17.31
N CYS A 361 -9.74 17.44 -16.82
CA CYS A 361 -9.46 16.09 -16.33
C CYS A 361 -9.43 15.10 -17.50
N VAL A 362 -8.38 14.28 -17.58
CA VAL A 362 -8.23 13.22 -18.58
C VAL A 362 -8.15 11.84 -17.94
N LEU A 363 -8.52 10.79 -18.69
CA LEU A 363 -8.48 9.42 -18.18
C LEU A 363 -7.05 8.91 -18.06
N LEU A 364 -6.64 8.58 -16.83
CA LEU A 364 -5.39 7.88 -16.57
C LEU A 364 -5.63 6.57 -15.81
N ARG A 365 -5.71 5.47 -16.58
CA ARG A 365 -5.96 4.09 -16.11
C ARG A 365 -4.68 3.24 -16.13
N GLY A 366 -4.74 2.14 -15.39
CA GLY A 366 -3.63 1.21 -15.14
C GLY A 366 -3.22 1.18 -13.67
N ASN A 367 -2.28 0.30 -13.34
CA ASN A 367 -1.62 0.28 -12.03
C ASN A 367 -0.74 1.54 -11.85
N VAL A 368 -0.14 1.70 -10.67
CA VAL A 368 0.69 2.87 -10.33
C VAL A 368 1.81 3.06 -11.35
N GLN A 369 2.52 1.98 -11.69
CA GLN A 369 3.66 1.98 -12.62
C GLN A 369 3.25 2.43 -14.03
N THR A 370 2.11 1.92 -14.54
CA THR A 370 1.56 2.34 -15.85
C THR A 370 1.22 3.83 -15.85
N ARG A 371 0.65 4.35 -14.76
CA ARG A 371 0.28 5.77 -14.64
C ARG A 371 1.52 6.67 -14.58
N LEU A 372 2.54 6.29 -13.81
CA LEU A 372 3.81 7.03 -13.76
C LEU A 372 4.52 7.02 -15.11
N ARG A 373 4.45 5.92 -15.86
CA ARG A 373 4.95 5.87 -17.24
C ARG A 373 4.21 6.87 -18.14
N LYS A 374 2.88 6.87 -18.12
CA LYS A 374 2.06 7.80 -18.91
C LYS A 374 2.31 9.27 -18.56
N LEU A 375 2.53 9.57 -17.29
CA LEU A 375 2.93 10.90 -16.84
C LEU A 375 4.28 11.31 -17.46
N ARG A 376 5.29 10.43 -17.42
CA ARG A 376 6.61 10.70 -18.01
C ARG A 376 6.58 10.86 -19.53
N THR A 377 5.69 10.15 -20.22
CA THR A 377 5.51 10.28 -21.68
C THR A 377 4.63 11.48 -22.08
N GLY A 378 4.28 12.37 -21.13
CA GLY A 378 3.52 13.58 -21.42
C GLY A 378 2.03 13.36 -21.71
N ALA A 379 1.43 12.25 -21.27
CA ALA A 379 -0.02 12.01 -21.48
C ALA A 379 -0.92 12.94 -20.63
N ALA A 380 -0.35 13.59 -19.62
CA ALA A 380 -0.95 14.61 -18.79
C ALA A 380 0.17 15.40 -18.10
N GLU A 381 -0.07 16.66 -17.72
CA GLU A 381 0.88 17.46 -16.94
C GLU A 381 0.97 17.02 -15.48
N GLY A 382 -0.12 16.45 -14.95
CA GLY A 382 -0.16 15.89 -13.61
C GLY A 382 -1.11 14.70 -13.49
N THR A 383 -0.99 13.92 -12.42
CA THR A 383 -1.93 12.84 -12.08
C THR A 383 -2.14 12.76 -10.58
N LEU A 384 -3.30 12.27 -10.16
CA LEU A 384 -3.61 12.07 -8.75
C LEU A 384 -3.48 10.59 -8.34
N LEU A 385 -2.74 10.31 -7.26
CA LEU A 385 -2.62 8.98 -6.64
C LEU A 385 -2.80 9.06 -5.12
N ALA A 386 -3.03 7.92 -4.46
CA ALA A 386 -3.18 7.88 -3.01
C ALA A 386 -1.79 7.75 -2.35
N ALA A 387 -1.51 8.55 -1.32
CA ALA A 387 -0.24 8.55 -0.60
C ALA A 387 0.08 7.15 -0.04
N ALA A 388 -0.90 6.51 0.60
CA ALA A 388 -0.76 5.15 1.12
C ALA A 388 -0.39 4.08 0.07
N GLY A 389 -0.77 4.27 -1.20
CA GLY A 389 -0.37 3.36 -2.28
C GLY A 389 1.07 3.57 -2.70
N LEU A 390 1.51 4.83 -2.79
CA LEU A 390 2.88 5.18 -3.11
C LEU A 390 3.85 4.76 -2.00
N ARG A 391 3.47 4.95 -0.73
CA ARG A 391 4.28 4.54 0.43
C ARG A 391 4.49 3.03 0.50
N ARG A 392 3.44 2.23 0.25
CA ARG A 392 3.54 0.76 0.21
C ARG A 392 4.43 0.26 -0.92
N LEU A 393 4.50 0.99 -2.02
CA LEU A 393 5.40 0.70 -3.14
C LEU A 393 6.80 1.31 -2.94
N CYS A 394 7.10 1.88 -1.77
CA CYS A 394 8.35 2.56 -1.46
C CYS A 394 8.68 3.71 -2.42
N LEU A 395 7.66 4.33 -3.03
CA LEU A 395 7.80 5.41 -4.00
C LEU A 395 7.70 6.79 -3.37
N LEU A 396 6.93 6.93 -2.29
CA LEU A 396 6.81 8.19 -1.55
C LEU A 396 7.62 8.06 -0.27
N PRO A 397 8.68 8.87 -0.08
CA PRO A 397 9.46 8.86 1.14
C PRO A 397 8.56 9.07 2.37
N GLN A 398 8.81 8.31 3.43
CA GLN A 398 8.28 8.68 4.73
C GLN A 398 9.07 9.91 5.20
N GLN A 399 8.38 10.95 5.69
CA GLN A 399 9.10 11.96 6.45
C GLN A 399 9.71 11.26 7.66
N GLN A 400 11.02 11.01 7.61
CA GLN A 400 11.76 10.68 8.81
C GLN A 400 11.51 11.85 9.75
N GLN A 401 10.85 11.61 10.88
CA GLN A 401 10.88 12.53 11.99
C GLN A 401 12.36 12.84 12.24
N GLN A 402 12.80 14.06 11.91
CA GLN A 402 14.15 14.57 12.16
C GLN A 402 14.42 14.76 13.67
N GLN A 403 14.02 13.80 14.51
CA GLN A 403 14.22 13.82 15.97
C GLN A 403 15.08 12.66 16.49
N GLN A 404 15.67 11.82 15.64
CA GLN A 404 16.58 10.74 16.06
C GLN A 404 18.03 10.91 15.57
N GLN A 405 18.51 12.15 15.40
CA GLN A 405 19.94 12.45 15.25
C GLN A 405 20.55 13.15 16.47
N GLN A 406 20.00 12.92 17.67
CA GLN A 406 20.75 13.10 18.92
C GLN A 406 20.56 11.84 19.75
N GLY A 407 21.65 11.10 19.96
CA GLY A 407 21.63 9.72 20.43
C GLY A 407 21.18 9.54 21.89
N ALA A 408 20.40 8.50 22.13
CA ALA A 408 20.31 7.73 23.37
C ALA A 408 19.66 6.35 23.08
N PRO A 409 20.04 5.26 23.79
CA PRO A 409 19.65 3.91 23.43
C PRO A 409 18.21 3.58 23.82
N HIS A 410 17.65 2.64 23.06
CA HIS A 410 16.29 2.12 23.10
C HIS A 410 15.74 1.83 24.51
N SER A 411 14.58 2.43 24.81
CA SER A 411 13.55 1.79 25.65
C SER A 411 12.25 1.72 24.85
N ALA A 412 11.64 0.54 24.87
CA ALA A 412 10.35 0.27 24.25
C ALA A 412 9.26 1.05 25.00
N ALA A 413 8.81 2.17 24.46
CA ALA A 413 7.66 2.91 24.96
C ALA A 413 6.94 3.62 23.81
N ALA A 414 5.66 3.23 23.64
CA ALA A 414 4.57 3.91 22.95
C ALA A 414 4.93 4.80 21.74
N ALA A 415 4.72 4.25 20.54
CA ALA A 415 4.57 5.04 19.33
C ALA A 415 3.41 6.04 19.50
N ALA A 416 3.74 7.33 19.63
CA ALA A 416 2.76 8.41 19.62
C ALA A 416 1.98 8.40 18.28
N PRO A 417 0.66 8.71 18.30
CA PRO A 417 -0.18 8.56 17.12
C PRO A 417 0.21 9.56 16.03
N ALA A 418 0.36 9.06 14.80
CA ALA A 418 0.59 9.83 13.58
C ALA A 418 -0.48 10.92 13.30
N GLY A 419 -1.59 10.95 14.05
CA GLY A 419 -2.66 11.94 13.93
C GLY A 419 -2.31 13.34 14.45
N ALA A 420 -1.48 13.46 15.49
CA ALA A 420 -1.15 14.76 16.07
C ALA A 420 -0.19 15.58 15.19
N ALA A 421 0.76 14.91 14.52
CA ALA A 421 1.69 15.56 13.59
C ALA A 421 1.01 16.03 12.31
N ALA A 422 -0.02 15.32 11.82
CA ALA A 422 -0.82 15.73 10.67
C ALA A 422 -1.72 16.94 10.98
N ALA A 423 -2.22 17.04 12.22
CA ALA A 423 -2.96 18.21 12.70
C ALA A 423 -2.05 19.43 12.90
N ALA A 424 -0.81 19.23 13.37
CA ALA A 424 0.19 20.31 13.49
C ALA A 424 0.71 20.80 12.13
N ALA A 425 0.88 19.91 11.14
CA ALA A 425 1.26 20.30 9.77
C ALA A 425 0.15 21.10 9.06
N ALA A 426 -1.13 20.86 9.39
CA ALA A 426 -2.25 21.65 8.88
C ALA A 426 -2.26 23.09 9.42
N ALA A 427 -1.55 23.38 10.52
CA ALA A 427 -1.46 24.72 11.09
C ALA A 427 -0.41 25.62 10.40
N ALA A 428 0.41 25.10 9.46
CA ALA A 428 1.54 25.83 8.86
C ALA A 428 1.30 26.39 7.45
N GLY A 429 0.09 26.30 6.89
CA GLY A 429 -0.29 27.00 5.64
C GLY A 429 0.43 26.60 4.34
N GLY A 430 1.44 25.72 4.38
CA GLY A 430 2.14 25.20 3.21
C GLY A 430 1.66 23.81 2.80
N LEU A 431 1.47 23.58 1.49
CA LEU A 431 1.30 22.23 0.97
C LEU A 431 2.62 21.45 1.10
N GLU A 432 2.56 20.27 1.71
CA GLU A 432 3.72 19.39 1.83
C GLU A 432 4.13 18.91 0.42
N SER A 433 5.38 19.17 0.03
CA SER A 433 5.93 18.73 -1.26
C SER A 433 7.21 17.90 -1.06
N THR A 434 7.39 16.89 -1.90
CA THR A 434 8.59 16.04 -1.94
C THR A 434 8.80 15.50 -3.36
N ARG A 435 9.81 14.65 -3.56
CA ARG A 435 10.04 13.92 -4.81
C ARG A 435 9.82 12.44 -4.58
N LEU A 436 9.42 11.73 -5.64
CA LEU A 436 9.35 10.27 -5.56
C LEU A 436 10.76 9.68 -5.42
N ALA A 437 10.85 8.52 -4.78
CA ALA A 437 12.08 7.76 -4.67
C ALA A 437 12.60 7.33 -6.05
N ALA A 438 13.91 7.07 -6.14
CA ALA A 438 14.52 6.53 -7.35
C ALA A 438 13.79 5.26 -7.83
N PRO A 439 13.61 5.06 -9.15
CA PRO A 439 14.15 5.86 -10.25
C PRO A 439 13.28 7.08 -10.65
N HIS A 440 12.27 7.43 -9.87
CA HIS A 440 11.28 8.46 -10.22
C HIS A 440 11.57 9.84 -9.60
N SER A 441 12.82 10.16 -9.30
CA SER A 441 13.24 11.42 -8.64
C SER A 441 12.96 12.70 -9.45
N SER A 442 12.64 12.56 -10.74
CA SER A 442 12.17 13.65 -11.61
C SER A 442 10.68 13.97 -11.43
N ILE A 443 9.93 13.18 -10.66
CA ILE A 443 8.51 13.40 -10.38
C ILE A 443 8.37 14.04 -9.00
N GLU A 444 7.74 15.21 -8.97
CA GLU A 444 7.35 15.90 -7.75
C GLU A 444 6.02 15.34 -7.23
N ALA A 445 5.86 15.37 -5.91
CA ALA A 445 4.73 14.86 -5.18
C ALA A 445 4.24 15.91 -4.18
N LEU A 446 3.05 16.45 -4.43
CA LEU A 446 2.38 17.43 -3.60
C LEU A 446 1.23 16.77 -2.84
N LEU A 447 1.35 16.66 -1.51
CA LEU A 447 0.35 15.99 -0.68
C LEU A 447 -0.81 16.94 -0.38
N LEU A 448 -2.01 16.52 -0.75
CA LEU A 448 -3.22 17.33 -0.63
C LEU A 448 -3.88 17.10 0.74
N PRO A 449 -4.07 18.16 1.55
CA PRO A 449 -4.71 18.04 2.87
C PRO A 449 -6.14 17.49 2.79
N VAL A 450 -6.49 16.62 3.74
CA VAL A 450 -7.83 15.99 3.78
C VAL A 450 -8.97 16.98 4.00
N CYS A 451 -8.67 18.17 4.54
CA CYS A 451 -9.65 19.23 4.74
C CYS A 451 -10.15 19.81 3.41
N CYS A 452 -9.27 20.08 2.44
CA CYS A 452 -9.67 20.61 1.12
C CYS A 452 -9.85 19.52 0.07
N PHE A 453 -9.13 18.39 0.18
CA PHE A 453 -9.17 17.29 -0.77
C PHE A 453 -9.59 16.00 -0.07
N THR A 454 -10.88 15.90 0.28
CA THR A 454 -11.42 14.79 1.07
C THR A 454 -11.23 13.45 0.35
N PRO A 455 -10.66 12.43 1.02
CA PRO A 455 -10.27 11.18 0.37
C PRO A 455 -11.47 10.28 0.05
N ALA A 456 -11.22 9.19 -0.67
CA ALA A 456 -12.23 8.15 -0.82
C ALA A 456 -12.49 7.47 0.53
N ALA A 457 -13.72 6.99 0.74
CA ALA A 457 -14.06 6.18 1.91
C ALA A 457 -13.04 5.02 2.04
N ALA A 458 -12.54 4.82 3.25
CA ALA A 458 -11.53 3.84 3.63
C ALA A 458 -10.19 3.93 2.89
N GLN A 459 -9.86 5.07 2.28
CA GLN A 459 -8.56 5.26 1.64
C GLN A 459 -7.43 5.13 2.67
N GLY A 460 -6.46 4.27 2.37
CA GLY A 460 -5.31 4.00 3.25
C GLY A 460 -5.46 2.76 4.13
N ILE A 461 -6.67 2.23 4.27
CA ILE A 461 -6.96 1.00 5.03
C ILE A 461 -6.82 -0.24 4.15
N ILE A 462 -6.19 -1.28 4.69
CA ILE A 462 -6.24 -2.65 4.16
C ILE A 462 -7.26 -3.42 4.99
N ALA A 463 -8.06 -4.26 4.35
CA ALA A 463 -8.95 -5.17 5.05
C ALA A 463 -8.81 -6.60 4.53
N ALA A 464 -9.03 -7.57 5.42
CA ALA A 464 -9.14 -8.98 5.11
C ALA A 464 -10.62 -9.42 5.21
N GLN A 465 -11.13 -10.01 4.14
CA GLN A 465 -12.48 -10.55 4.03
C GLN A 465 -12.43 -12.07 4.09
N CYS A 466 -13.25 -12.71 4.92
CA CYS A 466 -13.37 -14.16 4.98
C CYS A 466 -14.83 -14.61 5.07
N LEU A 467 -15.05 -15.92 5.01
CA LEU A 467 -16.36 -16.51 5.28
C LEU A 467 -16.73 -16.32 6.77
N SER A 468 -17.97 -15.92 7.04
CA SER A 468 -18.43 -15.66 8.42
C SER A 468 -18.55 -16.93 9.27
N ALA A 469 -18.64 -18.10 8.63
CA ALA A 469 -18.72 -19.39 9.32
C ALA A 469 -17.34 -19.97 9.68
N ASP A 470 -16.25 -19.38 9.21
CA ASP A 470 -14.89 -19.90 9.42
C ASP A 470 -14.29 -19.31 10.71
N ALA A 471 -14.61 -19.94 11.85
CA ALA A 471 -14.19 -19.48 13.17
C ALA A 471 -12.67 -19.42 13.35
N GLU A 472 -11.93 -20.35 12.73
CA GLU A 472 -10.48 -20.39 12.83
C GLU A 472 -9.83 -19.21 12.09
N VAL A 473 -10.25 -18.96 10.84
CA VAL A 473 -9.76 -17.81 10.07
C VAL A 473 -10.17 -16.49 10.72
N LEU A 474 -11.38 -16.42 11.28
CA LEU A 474 -11.84 -15.24 12.01
C LEU A 474 -10.94 -14.92 13.19
N GLN A 475 -10.61 -15.92 14.01
CA GLN A 475 -9.74 -15.72 15.18
C GLN A 475 -8.34 -15.24 14.77
N LEU A 476 -7.78 -15.80 13.69
CA LEU A 476 -6.49 -15.38 13.15
C LEU A 476 -6.49 -13.92 12.68
N LEU A 477 -7.55 -13.51 11.98
CA LEU A 477 -7.67 -12.17 11.42
C LEU A 477 -7.99 -11.11 12.47
N GLN A 478 -8.84 -11.44 13.45
CA GLN A 478 -9.17 -10.54 14.56
C GLN A 478 -7.92 -10.14 15.37
N ALA A 479 -6.95 -11.04 15.52
CA ALA A 479 -5.71 -10.78 16.26
C ALA A 479 -4.84 -9.66 15.64
N VAL A 480 -5.04 -9.33 14.37
CA VAL A 480 -4.27 -8.29 13.66
C VAL A 480 -5.09 -7.05 13.31
N SER A 481 -6.36 -7.02 13.69
CA SER A 481 -7.27 -5.91 13.41
C SER A 481 -7.01 -4.71 14.32
N ASP A 482 -7.06 -3.50 13.77
CA ASP A 482 -6.94 -2.24 14.51
C ASP A 482 -8.35 -1.69 14.83
N PRO A 483 -8.75 -1.59 16.11
CA PRO A 483 -10.09 -1.15 16.48
C PRO A 483 -10.42 0.28 16.02
N ALA A 484 -9.45 1.18 16.04
CA ALA A 484 -9.63 2.57 15.61
C ALA A 484 -9.88 2.67 14.10
N ALA A 485 -9.13 1.93 13.28
CA ALA A 485 -9.35 1.82 11.85
C ALA A 485 -10.68 1.11 11.53
N ALA A 486 -11.06 0.09 12.30
CA ALA A 486 -12.35 -0.59 12.14
C ALA A 486 -13.53 0.38 12.39
N ALA A 487 -13.49 1.16 13.47
CA ALA A 487 -14.51 2.18 13.74
C ALA A 487 -14.54 3.27 12.66
N ALA A 488 -13.38 3.78 12.25
CA ALA A 488 -13.30 4.78 11.17
C ALA A 488 -13.86 4.23 9.84
N ALA A 489 -13.53 2.98 9.49
CA ALA A 489 -14.05 2.30 8.32
C ALA A 489 -15.57 2.09 8.40
N ALA A 490 -16.11 1.74 9.57
CA ALA A 490 -17.54 1.56 9.77
C ALA A 490 -18.32 2.86 9.51
N ALA A 491 -17.86 3.99 10.06
CA ALA A 491 -18.45 5.32 9.79
C ALA A 491 -18.43 5.67 8.30
N GLU A 492 -17.27 5.56 7.65
CA GLU A 492 -17.10 5.92 6.24
C GLU A 492 -17.90 5.02 5.29
N ARG A 493 -17.98 3.72 5.59
CA ARG A 493 -18.77 2.77 4.80
C ARG A 493 -20.26 2.99 4.99
N ALA A 494 -20.72 3.29 6.19
CA ALA A 494 -22.13 3.62 6.44
C ALA A 494 -22.54 4.90 5.70
N PHE A 495 -21.68 5.93 5.68
CA PHE A 495 -21.90 7.12 4.87
C PHE A 495 -22.01 6.80 3.37
N LEU A 496 -21.12 5.95 2.85
CA LEU A 496 -21.15 5.49 1.46
C LEU A 496 -22.44 4.73 1.13
N GLN A 497 -22.85 3.78 1.98
CA GLN A 497 -24.07 2.99 1.81
C GLN A 497 -25.30 3.90 1.74
N GLN A 498 -25.38 4.88 2.65
CA GLN A 498 -26.52 5.78 2.75
C GLN A 498 -26.63 6.74 1.56
N LEU A 499 -25.57 7.04 0.82
CA LEU A 499 -25.61 7.93 -0.37
C LEU A 499 -25.66 7.18 -1.71
N ASP A 500 -26.05 5.90 -1.69
CA ASP A 500 -26.03 5.02 -2.88
C ASP A 500 -24.65 5.03 -3.58
N GLY A 501 -23.60 5.11 -2.75
CA GLY A 501 -22.24 5.40 -3.16
C GLY A 501 -21.61 4.28 -3.97
N SER A 502 -21.83 4.33 -5.28
CA SER A 502 -21.06 3.55 -6.25
C SER A 502 -19.84 4.34 -6.72
N CYS A 503 -18.94 3.72 -7.50
CA CYS A 503 -17.84 4.42 -8.18
C CYS A 503 -18.32 5.52 -9.17
N ARG A 504 -19.63 5.69 -9.33
CA ARG A 504 -20.30 6.64 -10.23
C ARG A 504 -20.68 7.96 -9.56
N THR A 505 -20.63 8.03 -8.23
CA THR A 505 -21.03 9.22 -7.47
C THR A 505 -19.78 9.96 -6.99
N PRO A 506 -19.60 11.26 -7.30
CA PRO A 506 -18.49 12.06 -6.78
C PRO A 506 -18.68 12.32 -5.28
N LEU A 507 -18.14 11.44 -4.47
CA LEU A 507 -18.21 11.52 -3.01
C LEU A 507 -16.89 11.11 -2.38
N GLY A 508 -16.63 11.61 -1.18
CA GLY A 508 -15.51 11.21 -0.34
C GLY A 508 -15.83 11.46 1.12
N CYS A 509 -15.15 10.73 2.00
CA CYS A 509 -15.30 10.93 3.44
C CYS A 509 -14.05 10.45 4.19
N ILE A 510 -13.91 10.94 5.41
CA ILE A 510 -12.90 10.53 6.36
C ILE A 510 -13.42 10.64 7.79
N ALA A 511 -13.27 9.57 8.56
CA ALA A 511 -13.43 9.50 9.99
C ALA A 511 -12.05 9.54 10.66
N LEU A 512 -11.89 10.43 11.63
CA LEU A 512 -10.66 10.70 12.37
C LEU A 512 -10.93 10.45 13.86
N PRO A 513 -10.52 9.29 14.39
CA PRO A 513 -10.59 9.03 15.81
C PRO A 513 -9.63 9.96 16.57
N GLN A 514 -10.14 10.68 17.56
CA GLN A 514 -9.37 11.58 18.44
C GLN A 514 -8.98 10.82 19.71
N GLN A 515 -7.69 10.76 20.04
CA GLN A 515 -7.25 10.20 21.31
C GLN A 515 -7.43 11.25 22.40
N GLN A 516 -8.28 10.96 23.39
CA GLN A 516 -8.35 11.74 24.63
C GLN A 516 -7.70 10.93 25.75
N GLN A 517 -6.61 11.45 26.32
CA GLN A 517 -5.78 10.75 27.31
C GLN A 517 -6.49 10.52 28.66
N GLN A 518 -7.73 10.97 28.86
CA GLN A 518 -8.39 10.99 30.18
C GLN A 518 -9.86 10.50 30.18
N GLN A 519 -10.42 10.01 29.07
CA GLN A 519 -11.80 9.52 29.02
C GLN A 519 -11.91 8.13 28.39
N GLN A 520 -12.84 7.30 28.87
CA GLN A 520 -13.18 6.00 28.28
C GLN A 520 -13.88 6.11 26.91
N GLN A 521 -14.36 7.30 26.53
CA GLN A 521 -15.02 7.55 25.25
C GLN A 521 -14.04 8.15 24.23
N GLN A 522 -13.96 7.52 23.06
CA GLN A 522 -13.18 8.05 21.94
C GLN A 522 -14.03 9.04 21.15
N GLN A 523 -13.64 10.31 21.10
CA GLN A 523 -14.28 11.26 20.20
C GLN A 523 -13.91 10.92 18.75
N MET A 524 -14.89 10.98 17.84
CA MET A 524 -14.66 10.78 16.42
C MET A 524 -15.11 12.02 15.67
N GLU A 525 -14.20 12.60 14.90
CA GLU A 525 -14.57 13.57 13.87
C GLU A 525 -14.87 12.84 12.56
N PHE A 526 -15.92 13.27 11.88
CA PHE A 526 -16.31 12.76 10.57
C PHE A 526 -16.43 13.92 9.60
N ARG A 527 -15.84 13.77 8.41
CA ARG A 527 -15.92 14.73 7.32
C ARG A 527 -16.35 14.01 6.07
N GLY A 528 -17.31 14.56 5.33
CA GLY A 528 -17.80 13.97 4.10
C GLY A 528 -18.14 15.03 3.07
N PHE A 529 -18.22 14.62 1.82
CA PHE A 529 -18.81 15.43 0.77
C PHE A 529 -19.49 14.58 -0.30
N VAL A 530 -20.41 15.21 -1.00
CA VAL A 530 -20.96 14.74 -2.28
C VAL A 530 -21.08 15.94 -3.21
N GLY A 531 -20.75 15.78 -4.49
CA GLY A 531 -20.75 16.87 -5.46
C GLY A 531 -21.15 16.41 -6.85
N THR A 532 -21.40 17.38 -7.72
CA THR A 532 -21.57 17.15 -9.15
C THR A 532 -20.22 16.82 -9.80
N PRO A 533 -20.20 16.02 -10.88
CA PRO A 533 -18.93 15.62 -11.52
C PRO A 533 -18.11 16.80 -12.07
N ASP A 534 -18.78 17.91 -12.40
CA ASP A 534 -18.17 19.14 -12.90
C ASP A 534 -17.68 20.10 -11.79
N GLY A 535 -17.92 19.76 -10.52
CA GLY A 535 -17.53 20.58 -9.37
C GLY A 535 -18.35 21.85 -9.16
N SER A 536 -19.40 22.08 -9.96
CA SER A 536 -20.23 23.30 -9.88
C SER A 536 -21.04 23.41 -8.59
N ARG A 537 -21.42 22.28 -8.00
CA ARG A 537 -22.24 22.20 -6.79
C ARG A 537 -21.76 21.06 -5.90
N MET A 538 -21.58 21.35 -4.60
CA MET A 538 -21.07 20.38 -3.63
C MET A 538 -21.70 20.60 -2.25
N PHE A 539 -21.97 19.51 -1.54
CA PHE A 539 -22.37 19.51 -0.14
C PHE A 539 -21.24 18.90 0.69
N ARG A 540 -20.81 19.60 1.74
CA ARG A 540 -19.85 19.11 2.72
C ARG A 540 -20.55 18.92 4.06
N VAL A 541 -20.15 17.88 4.78
CA VAL A 541 -20.63 17.62 6.14
C VAL A 541 -19.44 17.52 7.09
N PHE A 542 -19.59 18.14 8.24
CA PHE A 542 -18.79 17.89 9.43
C PHE A 542 -19.71 17.25 10.48
N ALA A 543 -19.23 16.22 11.14
CA ALA A 543 -19.91 15.66 12.30
C ALA A 543 -18.89 15.27 13.38
N ALA A 544 -19.30 15.32 14.65
CA ALA A 544 -18.51 14.79 15.74
C ALA A 544 -19.40 14.13 16.79
N ALA A 545 -18.94 12.99 17.32
CA ALA A 545 -19.62 12.29 18.40
C ALA A 545 -18.64 11.44 19.22
N GLY A 546 -19.02 11.14 20.46
CA GLY A 546 -18.40 10.07 21.23
C GLY A 546 -18.78 8.71 20.64
N VAL A 547 -17.79 7.88 20.37
CA VAL A 547 -17.94 6.55 19.76
C VAL A 547 -17.30 5.52 20.68
N ARG A 548 -18.03 4.44 21.00
CA ARG A 548 -17.50 3.31 21.78
C ARG A 548 -17.36 2.04 20.95
N THR A 549 -18.22 1.90 19.94
CA THR A 549 -18.31 0.71 19.10
C THR A 549 -18.25 1.08 17.61
N PRO A 550 -17.86 0.14 16.72
CA PRO A 550 -18.01 0.33 15.28
C PRO A 550 -19.45 0.66 14.84
N GLU A 551 -20.46 0.18 15.58
CA GLU A 551 -21.87 0.48 15.34
C GLU A 551 -22.21 1.94 15.65
N ASP A 552 -21.70 2.49 16.75
CA ASP A 552 -21.82 3.93 17.07
C ASP A 552 -21.18 4.77 15.95
N ALA A 553 -20.01 4.33 15.45
CA ALA A 553 -19.32 5.00 14.35
C ALA A 553 -20.12 4.95 13.04
N ALA A 554 -20.68 3.79 12.72
CA ALA A 554 -21.55 3.60 11.56
C ALA A 554 -22.79 4.51 11.65
N ALA A 555 -23.40 4.63 12.84
CA ALA A 555 -24.53 5.53 13.07
C ALA A 555 -24.17 7.00 12.80
N LEU A 556 -22.99 7.45 13.25
CA LEU A 556 -22.48 8.80 12.96
C LEU A 556 -22.36 9.06 11.45
N GLY A 557 -21.72 8.13 10.73
CA GLY A 557 -21.57 8.23 9.27
C GLY A 557 -22.91 8.22 8.52
N ALA A 558 -23.84 7.37 8.95
CA ALA A 558 -25.18 7.31 8.38
C ALA A 558 -25.99 8.59 8.64
N ALA A 559 -25.90 9.15 9.84
CA ALA A 559 -26.55 10.41 10.19
C ALA A 559 -26.00 11.57 9.35
N ALA A 560 -24.68 11.65 9.15
CA ALA A 560 -24.06 12.66 8.30
C ALA A 560 -24.54 12.58 6.85
N ALA A 561 -24.69 11.37 6.29
CA ALA A 561 -25.24 11.16 4.96
C ALA A 561 -26.72 11.59 4.86
N LYS A 562 -27.54 11.28 5.88
CA LYS A 562 -28.94 11.69 5.93
C LYS A 562 -29.09 13.21 5.92
N GLN A 563 -28.24 13.92 6.66
CA GLN A 563 -28.25 15.39 6.67
C GLN A 563 -27.86 15.98 5.32
N ILE A 564 -26.89 15.39 4.63
CA ILE A 564 -26.56 15.77 3.25
C ILE A 564 -27.76 15.57 2.32
N ARG A 565 -28.45 14.42 2.38
CA ARG A 565 -29.64 14.17 1.54
C ARG A 565 -30.74 15.19 1.80
N ALA A 566 -30.96 15.53 3.07
CA ALA A 566 -31.95 16.53 3.46
C ALA A 566 -31.59 17.91 2.89
N ALA A 567 -30.32 18.32 2.98
CA ALA A 567 -29.86 19.62 2.47
C ALA A 567 -29.82 19.68 0.93
N ALA A 568 -29.43 18.58 0.28
CA ALA A 568 -29.28 18.53 -1.18
C ALA A 568 -30.63 18.47 -1.93
N GLY A 569 -31.68 18.00 -1.26
CA GLY A 569 -32.98 17.76 -1.85
C GLY A 569 -33.04 16.45 -2.68
N PRO A 570 -34.24 16.02 -3.06
CA PRO A 570 -34.47 14.72 -3.71
C PRO A 570 -33.84 14.63 -5.10
N ASP A 571 -33.72 15.76 -5.81
CA ASP A 571 -33.30 15.79 -7.21
C ASP A 571 -31.78 15.77 -7.40
N PHE A 572 -31.00 16.00 -6.34
CA PHE A 572 -29.54 16.15 -6.47
C PHE A 572 -28.83 14.87 -6.96
N LEU A 573 -29.28 13.70 -6.51
CA LEU A 573 -28.73 12.44 -7.03
C LEU A 573 -29.10 12.21 -8.50
N ALA A 574 -30.31 12.61 -8.91
CA ALA A 574 -30.73 12.57 -10.31
C ALA A 574 -29.91 13.55 -11.16
N GLU A 575 -29.58 14.74 -10.63
CA GLU A 575 -28.68 15.71 -11.25
C GLU A 575 -27.30 15.12 -11.50
N ILE A 576 -26.71 14.44 -10.51
CA ILE A 576 -25.42 13.75 -10.67
C ILE A 576 -25.50 12.72 -11.79
N ILE A 577 -26.51 11.84 -11.77
CA ILE A 577 -26.69 10.79 -12.78
C ILE A 577 -26.85 11.41 -14.17
N SER A 578 -27.66 12.47 -14.30
CA SER A 578 -27.89 13.19 -15.55
C SER A 578 -26.59 13.78 -16.11
N LYS A 579 -25.81 14.52 -15.29
CA LYS A 579 -24.51 15.06 -15.71
C LYS A 579 -23.55 13.96 -16.14
N VAL A 580 -23.49 12.86 -15.38
CA VAL A 580 -22.69 11.68 -15.71
C VAL A 580 -23.08 11.09 -17.07
N GLN A 581 -24.38 10.98 -17.37
CA GLN A 581 -24.90 10.49 -18.65
C GLN A 581 -24.64 11.46 -19.81
N GLN A 582 -24.66 12.77 -19.56
CA GLN A 582 -24.30 13.82 -20.52
C GLN A 582 -22.80 13.85 -20.86
N GLY A 583 -22.03 12.92 -20.29
CA GLY A 583 -20.62 12.78 -20.56
C GLY A 583 -19.74 13.63 -19.64
N TRP A 584 -20.27 14.17 -18.54
CA TRP A 584 -19.41 14.71 -17.50
C TRP A 584 -18.70 13.59 -16.77
N GLY A 585 -17.38 13.67 -16.77
CA GLY A 585 -16.54 12.54 -16.42
C GLY A 585 -16.43 11.50 -17.54
N ALA A 586 -17.08 11.67 -18.71
CA ALA A 586 -16.83 10.95 -19.96
C ALA A 586 -15.90 11.74 -20.89
N ILE A 587 -15.33 11.04 -21.87
CA ILE A 587 -14.29 11.52 -22.77
C ILE A 587 -14.85 12.65 -23.66
N LYS A 588 -14.23 13.84 -23.66
CA LYS A 588 -14.08 14.60 -24.91
C LYS A 588 -12.76 14.14 -25.51
N GLN A 589 -12.81 13.38 -26.61
CA GLN A 589 -11.60 13.00 -27.34
C GLN A 589 -10.91 14.32 -27.72
N PRO A 590 -9.57 14.43 -27.58
CA PRO A 590 -8.87 15.59 -28.09
C PRO A 590 -9.15 15.80 -29.58
#